data_AF-A0A455SXQ2-F1
#
_entry.id   AF-A0A455SXQ2-F1
#
_cell.length_a   1.000
_cell.length_b   1.000
_cell.length_c   1.000
_cell.angle_alpha   90.00
_cell.angle_beta   90.00
_cell.angle_gamma   90.00
#
_symmetry.space_group_name_H-M   'P 1'
#
loop_
_entity.id
_entity.type
_entity.pdbx_description
1 polymer ?
#
loop_
_entity_poly.entity_id
_entity_poly.type
_entity_poly.pdbx_seq_one_letter_code
_entity_poly.pdbx_strand_id
1 'polypeptide(L)'
;MRRFRPLFLWLVIAFLALLYVVNSLYSALLEGLHLPLQTNDQVILESSRLAPLTTIVLLVLAVIVAPLCEEIFFRGFVFPGLRRGLATGWAIVVSALVFGLAHADLGSLPVLIVIGLLLALLRWWSGSIYPGLLLHILNNGISAAVILLYMVGRLH
;
A
#
# COMPACT_ATOMS: atom_id res chain seq x y z
N MET A 1 18.04 -13.58 -17.89
CA MET A 1 17.01 -13.78 -16.85
C MET A 1 17.70 -14.34 -15.60
N ARG A 2 18.03 -13.48 -14.62
CA ARG A 2 18.75 -13.92 -13.40
C ARG A 2 17.78 -14.70 -12.49
N ARG A 3 18.25 -15.71 -11.75
CA ARG A 3 17.42 -16.59 -10.90
C ARG A 3 16.65 -15.79 -9.83
N PHE A 4 15.41 -15.40 -10.12
CA PHE A 4 14.59 -14.48 -9.33
C PHE A 4 13.89 -15.09 -8.10
N ARG A 5 13.81 -16.43 -8.00
CA ARG A 5 12.82 -17.08 -7.13
C ARG A 5 13.05 -16.92 -5.61
N PRO A 6 14.27 -17.13 -5.05
CA PRO A 6 14.45 -16.99 -3.60
C PRO A 6 14.58 -15.52 -3.16
N LEU A 7 15.23 -14.65 -3.95
CA LEU A 7 15.43 -13.25 -3.59
C LEU A 7 14.10 -12.48 -3.54
N PHE A 8 13.19 -12.74 -4.47
CA PHE A 8 11.88 -12.08 -4.47
C PHE A 8 11.05 -12.43 -3.23
N LEU A 9 11.11 -13.67 -2.75
CA LEU A 9 10.44 -14.08 -1.51
C LEU A 9 10.96 -13.26 -0.31
N TRP A 10 12.28 -13.14 -0.18
CA TRP A 10 12.90 -12.36 0.89
C TRP A 10 12.55 -10.87 0.79
N LEU A 11 12.44 -10.33 -0.42
CA LEU A 11 11.97 -8.95 -0.63
C LEU A 11 10.52 -8.77 -0.19
N VAL A 12 9.64 -9.74 -0.47
CA VAL A 12 8.25 -9.72 -0.02
C VAL A 12 8.19 -9.76 1.51
N ILE A 13 8.93 -10.67 2.14
CA ILE A 13 8.98 -10.78 3.61
C ILE A 13 9.51 -9.48 4.23
N ALA A 14 10.62 -8.94 3.72
CA ALA A 14 11.20 -7.70 4.21
C ALA A 14 10.26 -6.50 4.03
N PHE A 15 9.55 -6.44 2.90
CA PHE A 15 8.54 -5.41 2.65
C PHE A 15 7.39 -5.48 3.66
N LEU A 16 6.80 -6.65 3.85
CA LEU A 16 5.69 -6.82 4.79
C LEU A 16 6.12 -6.56 6.24
N ALA A 17 7.30 -7.03 6.62
CA ALA A 17 7.86 -6.76 7.94
C ALA A 17 8.09 -5.26 8.17
N LEU A 18 8.64 -4.56 7.18
CA LEU A 18 8.83 -3.12 7.24
C LEU A 18 7.50 -2.39 7.36
N LEU A 19 6.50 -2.73 6.55
CA LEU A 19 5.18 -2.12 6.64
C LEU A 19 4.50 -2.39 7.98
N TYR A 20 4.63 -3.60 8.52
CA TYR A 20 4.10 -3.92 9.85
C TYR A 20 4.75 -3.05 10.94
N VAL A 21 6.08 -2.92 10.92
CA VAL A 21 6.81 -2.08 11.87
C VAL A 21 6.42 -0.61 11.73
N VAL A 22 6.38 -0.09 10.50
CA VAL A 22 5.98 1.31 10.23
C VAL A 22 4.55 1.58 10.71
N ASN A 23 3.59 0.70 10.40
CA ASN A 23 2.22 0.82 10.89
C ASN A 23 2.16 0.79 12.42
N SER A 24 2.87 -0.14 13.07
CA SER A 24 2.86 -0.28 14.53
C SER A 24 3.42 0.95 15.22
N LEU A 25 4.55 1.48 14.73
CA LEU A 25 5.16 2.70 15.26
C LEU A 25 4.29 3.92 15.02
N TYR A 26 3.66 4.01 13.85
CA TYR A 26 2.78 5.11 13.51
C TYR A 26 1.51 5.11 14.36
N SER A 27 0.88 3.94 14.55
CA SER A 27 -0.29 3.81 15.44
C SER A 27 0.06 4.18 16.89
N ALA A 28 1.20 3.71 17.41
CA ALA A 28 1.66 4.07 18.75
C ALA A 28 1.94 5.57 18.90
N LEU A 29 2.45 6.22 17.84
CA LEU A 29 2.67 7.67 17.81
C LEU A 29 1.34 8.44 17.86
N LEU A 30 0.36 8.05 17.04
CA LEU A 30 -0.97 8.68 17.03
C LEU A 30 -1.65 8.56 18.40
N GLU A 31 -1.58 7.39 19.02
CA GLU A 31 -2.11 7.13 20.36
C GLU A 31 -1.39 7.99 21.41
N GLY A 32 -0.06 7.98 21.44
CA GLY A 32 0.73 8.76 22.39
C GLY A 32 0.50 10.27 22.28
N LEU A 33 0.23 10.77 21.07
CA LEU A 33 -0.06 12.17 20.80
C LEU A 33 -1.56 12.52 20.85
N HIS A 34 -2.44 11.55 21.12
CA HIS A 34 -3.89 11.72 21.15
C HIS A 34 -4.47 12.38 19.88
N LEU A 35 -3.89 12.05 18.72
CA LEU A 35 -4.33 12.61 17.44
C LEU A 35 -5.54 11.82 16.91
N PRO A 36 -6.70 12.46 16.64
CA PRO A 36 -7.91 11.77 16.20
C PRO A 36 -7.89 11.50 14.68
N LEU A 37 -6.81 10.91 14.19
CA LEU A 37 -6.67 10.55 12.78
C LEU A 37 -7.07 9.08 12.58
N GLN A 38 -8.14 8.86 11.84
CA GLN A 38 -8.54 7.53 11.41
C GLN A 38 -7.91 7.19 10.06
N THR A 39 -7.42 5.96 9.92
CA THR A 39 -6.97 5.43 8.62
C THR A 39 -8.16 4.88 7.83
N ASN A 40 -8.04 4.81 6.50
CA ASN A 40 -9.05 4.17 5.65
C ASN A 40 -9.41 2.75 6.11
N ASP A 41 -8.43 1.95 6.53
CA ASP A 41 -8.67 0.59 7.04
C ASP A 41 -9.55 0.60 8.30
N GLN A 42 -9.34 1.56 9.21
CA GLN A 42 -10.20 1.74 10.40
C GLN A 42 -11.61 2.16 10.04
N VAL A 43 -11.75 3.13 9.12
CA VAL A 43 -13.07 3.60 8.66
C VAL A 43 -13.86 2.48 7.97
N ILE A 44 -13.19 1.68 7.15
CA ILE A 44 -13.80 0.51 6.49
C ILE A 44 -14.20 -0.53 7.53
N LEU A 45 -13.34 -0.81 8.51
CA LEU A 45 -13.63 -1.76 9.58
C LEU A 45 -14.87 -1.35 10.39
N GLU A 46 -14.96 -0.08 10.80
CA GLU A 46 -16.13 0.47 11.51
C GLU A 46 -17.41 0.38 10.66
N SER A 47 -17.31 0.75 9.38
CA SER A 47 -18.44 0.75 8.43
C SER A 47 -18.89 -0.66 8.02
N SER A 48 -18.00 -1.65 8.14
CA SER A 48 -18.23 -3.04 7.70
C SER A 48 -19.40 -3.71 8.40
N ARG A 49 -19.68 -3.31 9.65
CA ARG A 49 -20.80 -3.81 10.46
C ARG A 49 -22.15 -3.31 9.96
N LEU A 50 -22.19 -2.13 9.35
CA LEU A 50 -23.41 -1.48 8.89
C LEU A 50 -23.79 -1.88 7.46
N ALA A 51 -22.79 -2.14 6.61
CA ALA A 51 -22.99 -2.47 5.19
C ALA A 51 -22.05 -3.59 4.70
N PRO A 52 -22.26 -4.84 5.13
CA PRO A 52 -21.31 -5.93 4.89
C PRO A 52 -21.17 -6.30 3.40
N LEU A 53 -22.26 -6.33 2.64
CA LEU A 53 -22.21 -6.65 1.20
C LEU A 53 -21.46 -5.58 0.41
N THR A 54 -21.74 -4.30 0.67
CA THR A 54 -21.01 -3.18 0.06
C THR A 54 -19.53 -3.24 0.40
N THR A 55 -19.19 -3.56 1.65
CA THR A 55 -17.81 -3.69 2.11
C THR A 55 -17.06 -4.79 1.35
N ILE A 56 -17.67 -5.96 1.18
CA ILE A 56 -17.05 -7.07 0.42
C ILE A 56 -16.74 -6.64 -1.03
N VAL A 57 -17.69 -5.97 -1.70
CA VAL A 57 -17.48 -5.48 -3.07
C VAL A 57 -16.34 -4.47 -3.12
N LEU A 58 -16.31 -3.51 -2.19
CA LEU A 58 -15.24 -2.51 -2.10
C LEU A 58 -13.88 -3.15 -1.84
N LEU A 59 -13.80 -4.16 -0.98
CA LEU A 59 -12.56 -4.89 -0.70
C LEU A 59 -12.04 -5.60 -1.95
N VAL A 60 -12.90 -6.25 -2.74
CA VAL A 60 -12.46 -6.90 -3.99
C VAL A 60 -11.87 -5.87 -4.97
N LEU A 61 -12.52 -4.72 -5.12
CA LEU A 61 -12.01 -3.63 -5.95
C LEU A 61 -10.69 -3.07 -5.41
N ALA A 62 -10.59 -2.86 -4.10
CA ALA A 62 -9.39 -2.33 -3.43
C ALA A 62 -8.19 -3.29 -3.45
N VAL A 63 -8.42 -4.60 -3.54
CA VAL A 63 -7.34 -5.60 -3.56
C VAL A 63 -6.78 -5.81 -4.97
N ILE A 64 -7.60 -5.73 -6.01
CA ILE A 64 -7.18 -6.10 -7.37
C ILE A 64 -7.21 -4.91 -8.33
N VAL A 65 -8.38 -4.27 -8.45
CA VAL A 65 -8.62 -3.26 -9.48
C VAL A 65 -7.84 -1.98 -9.18
N ALA A 66 -7.92 -1.49 -7.94
CA ALA A 66 -7.21 -0.28 -7.53
C ALA A 66 -5.68 -0.44 -7.67
N PRO A 67 -5.03 -1.48 -7.11
CA PRO A 67 -3.58 -1.68 -7.27
C PRO A 67 -3.14 -1.81 -8.73
N LEU A 68 -3.94 -2.45 -9.57
CA LEU A 68 -3.66 -2.54 -11.00
C LEU A 68 -3.66 -1.16 -11.68
N CYS A 69 -4.74 -0.39 -11.47
CA CYS A 69 -4.85 0.97 -12.02
C CYS A 69 -3.73 1.88 -11.49
N GLU A 70 -3.46 1.82 -10.20
CA GLU A 70 -2.44 2.62 -9.53
C GLU A 70 -1.03 2.28 -10.02
N GLU A 71 -0.66 1.00 -10.13
CA GLU A 71 0.67 0.64 -10.61
C GLU A 71 0.87 0.97 -12.10
N ILE A 72 -0.17 0.83 -12.93
CA ILE A 72 -0.14 1.29 -14.32
C ILE A 72 0.08 2.81 -14.37
N PHE A 73 -0.67 3.58 -13.59
CA PHE A 73 -0.59 5.03 -13.62
C PHE A 73 0.71 5.54 -12.98
N PHE A 74 0.97 5.20 -11.72
CA PHE A 74 2.11 5.74 -11.00
C PHE A 74 3.44 5.14 -11.46
N ARG A 75 3.52 3.82 -11.70
CA ARG A 75 4.80 3.14 -11.99
C ARG A 75 5.00 2.93 -13.49
N GLY A 76 3.92 2.86 -14.25
CA GLY A 76 3.93 2.82 -15.72
C GLY A 76 4.02 4.19 -16.38
N PHE A 77 3.42 5.24 -15.80
CA PHE A 77 3.37 6.57 -16.41
C PHE A 77 4.10 7.67 -15.61
N VAL A 78 3.71 7.93 -14.35
CA VAL A 78 4.25 9.05 -13.55
C VAL A 78 5.75 8.89 -13.30
N PHE A 79 6.18 7.75 -12.75
CA PHE A 79 7.59 7.51 -12.42
C PHE A 79 8.51 7.58 -13.65
N PRO A 80 8.22 6.91 -14.79
CA PRO A 80 9.01 7.07 -16.00
C PRO A 80 9.02 8.50 -16.55
N GLY A 81 7.90 9.23 -16.43
CA GLY A 81 7.83 10.65 -16.79
C GLY A 81 8.79 11.51 -15.96
N LEU A 82 8.77 11.33 -14.64
CA LEU A 82 9.68 12.01 -13.71
C LEU A 82 11.16 11.67 -13.99
N ARG A 83 11.46 10.42 -14.34
CA ARG A 83 12.83 9.97 -14.68
C ARG A 83 13.44 10.65 -15.91
N ARG A 84 12.65 11.32 -16.75
CA ARG A 84 13.16 12.11 -17.89
C ARG A 84 13.83 13.40 -17.48
N GLY A 85 13.41 14.00 -16.35
CA GLY A 85 13.92 15.29 -15.87
C GLY A 85 14.57 15.25 -14.49
N LEU A 86 14.33 14.20 -13.69
CA LEU A 86 14.84 14.07 -12.34
C LEU A 86 15.84 12.91 -12.21
N ALA A 87 16.82 13.09 -11.32
CA ALA A 87 17.66 12.00 -10.84
C ALA A 87 16.78 10.90 -10.21
N THR A 88 17.23 9.64 -10.27
CA THR A 88 16.44 8.48 -9.86
C THR A 88 15.85 8.63 -8.46
N GLY A 89 16.66 9.06 -7.48
CA GLY A 89 16.21 9.22 -6.10
C GLY A 89 15.05 10.22 -5.98
N TRP A 90 15.15 11.37 -6.64
CA TRP A 90 14.07 12.36 -6.66
C TRP A 90 12.82 11.87 -7.38
N ALA A 91 12.97 11.14 -8.48
CA ALA A 91 11.82 10.54 -9.17
C ALA A 91 11.07 9.52 -8.27
N ILE A 92 11.80 8.73 -7.47
CA ILE A 92 11.21 7.79 -6.50
C ILE A 92 10.43 8.57 -5.43
N VAL A 93 11.06 9.57 -4.81
CA VAL A 93 10.46 10.36 -3.73
C VAL A 93 9.22 11.11 -4.22
N VAL A 94 9.32 11.84 -5.33
CA VAL A 94 8.20 12.62 -5.87
C VAL A 94 7.07 11.70 -6.30
N SER A 95 7.35 10.57 -6.95
CA SER A 95 6.32 9.60 -7.32
C SER A 95 5.60 9.04 -6.10
N ALA A 96 6.31 8.79 -5.00
CA ALA A 96 5.73 8.28 -3.76
C ALA A 96 4.87 9.31 -3.03
N LEU A 97 5.30 10.58 -3.02
CA LEU A 97 4.53 11.68 -2.44
C LEU A 97 3.23 11.89 -3.22
N VAL A 98 3.29 11.94 -4.55
CA VAL A 98 2.08 12.09 -5.38
C VAL A 98 1.14 10.90 -5.20
N PHE A 99 1.67 9.69 -5.10
CA PHE A 99 0.89 8.49 -4.78
C PHE A 99 0.15 8.61 -3.45
N GLY A 100 0.87 8.95 -2.36
CA GLY A 100 0.26 9.08 -1.03
C GLY A 100 -0.79 10.19 -0.97
N LEU A 101 -0.49 11.36 -1.55
CA LEU A 101 -1.42 12.49 -1.58
C LEU A 101 -2.68 12.21 -2.40
N ALA A 102 -2.60 11.41 -3.47
CA ALA A 102 -3.74 11.06 -4.30
C ALA A 102 -4.82 10.25 -3.57
N HIS A 103 -4.50 9.63 -2.43
CA HIS A 103 -5.45 8.89 -1.62
C HIS A 103 -6.37 9.78 -0.78
N ALA A 104 -6.02 11.06 -0.61
CA ALA A 104 -6.77 12.02 0.22
C ALA A 104 -7.04 11.54 1.66
N ASP A 105 -6.21 10.64 2.18
CA ASP A 105 -6.29 10.09 3.53
C ASP A 105 -5.08 10.56 4.33
N LEU A 106 -5.29 11.61 5.14
CA LEU A 106 -4.24 12.14 6.02
C LEU A 106 -3.85 11.17 7.13
N GLY A 107 -4.78 10.31 7.57
CA GLY A 107 -4.53 9.29 8.57
C GLY A 107 -3.57 8.25 8.06
N SER A 108 -3.70 7.79 6.82
CA SER A 108 -2.78 6.80 6.23
C SER A 108 -1.59 7.41 5.50
N LEU A 109 -1.52 8.74 5.33
CA LEU A 109 -0.55 9.40 4.45
C LEU A 109 0.91 8.97 4.70
N PRO A 110 1.43 8.90 5.95
CA PRO A 110 2.81 8.48 6.18
C PRO A 110 3.08 7.04 5.71
N VAL A 111 2.14 6.13 5.97
CA VAL A 111 2.23 4.72 5.56
C VAL A 111 2.13 4.61 4.03
N LEU A 112 1.22 5.34 3.40
CA LEU A 112 1.05 5.38 1.96
C LEU A 112 2.29 5.92 1.23
N ILE A 113 2.98 6.91 1.80
CA ILE A 113 4.26 7.40 1.26
C ILE A 113 5.32 6.28 1.33
N VAL A 114 5.42 5.55 2.43
CA VAL A 114 6.36 4.42 2.56
C VAL A 114 6.05 3.32 1.55
N ILE A 115 4.79 2.91 1.41
CA ILE A 115 4.36 1.99 0.34
C ILE A 115 4.77 2.55 -1.02
N GLY A 116 4.49 3.83 -1.25
CA GLY A 116 4.77 4.52 -2.50
C GLY A 116 6.25 4.49 -2.89
N LEU A 117 7.14 4.70 -1.92
CA LEU A 117 8.60 4.67 -2.06
C LEU A 117 9.07 3.26 -2.43
N LEU A 118 8.58 2.25 -1.71
CA LEU A 118 8.99 0.86 -1.92
C LEU A 118 8.54 0.35 -3.30
N LEU A 119 7.32 0.67 -3.73
CA LEU A 119 6.82 0.31 -5.06
C LEU A 119 7.61 1.01 -6.18
N ALA A 120 7.94 2.30 -6.02
CA ALA A 120 8.76 3.02 -6.97
C ALA A 120 10.21 2.48 -7.02
N LEU A 121 10.78 2.09 -5.88
CA LEU A 121 12.08 1.43 -5.80
C LEU A 121 12.08 0.07 -6.51
N LEU A 122 11.04 -0.74 -6.31
CA LEU A 122 10.84 -2.02 -7.00
C LEU A 122 10.69 -1.82 -8.50
N ARG A 123 9.94 -0.81 -8.93
CA ARG A 123 9.80 -0.45 -10.35
C ARG A 123 11.15 -0.11 -10.97
N TRP A 124 11.96 0.71 -10.28
CA TRP A 124 13.30 1.08 -10.74
C TRP A 124 14.24 -0.12 -10.82
N TRP A 125 14.30 -0.93 -9.76
CA TRP A 125 15.20 -2.06 -9.65
C TRP A 125 14.85 -3.20 -10.62
N SER A 126 13.56 -3.54 -10.73
CA SER A 126 13.11 -4.68 -11.53
C SER A 126 12.91 -4.35 -13.01
N GLY A 127 12.74 -3.08 -13.35
CA GLY A 127 12.37 -2.67 -14.71
C GLY A 127 10.97 -3.15 -15.13
N SER A 128 10.13 -3.61 -14.19
CA SER A 128 8.75 -4.05 -14.44
C SER A 128 7.77 -3.47 -13.41
N ILE A 129 6.48 -3.42 -13.74
CA ILE A 129 5.41 -3.08 -12.77
C ILE A 129 4.93 -4.31 -11.99
N TYR A 130 5.11 -5.52 -12.52
CA TYR A 130 4.51 -6.74 -11.94
C TYR A 130 5.02 -7.08 -10.53
N PRO A 131 6.32 -6.92 -10.20
CA PRO A 131 6.78 -7.17 -8.83
C PRO A 131 6.12 -6.24 -7.80
N GLY A 132 5.97 -4.95 -8.14
CA GLY A 132 5.27 -3.98 -7.31
C GLY A 132 3.78 -4.29 -7.21
N LEU A 133 3.13 -4.57 -8.35
CA LEU A 133 1.72 -4.94 -8.40
C LEU A 133 1.39 -6.16 -7.53
N LEU A 134 2.16 -7.24 -7.63
CA LEU A 134 1.94 -8.44 -6.81
C LEU A 134 2.05 -8.13 -5.32
N LEU A 135 3.03 -7.31 -4.95
CA LEU A 135 3.26 -6.91 -3.57
C LEU A 135 2.16 -5.99 -3.04
N HIS A 136 1.65 -5.10 -3.89
CA HIS A 136 0.56 -4.20 -3.58
C HIS A 136 -0.77 -4.95 -3.40
N ILE A 137 -1.10 -5.87 -4.32
CA ILE A 137 -2.24 -6.79 -4.19
C ILE A 137 -2.12 -7.60 -2.90
N LEU A 138 -0.94 -8.12 -2.59
CA LEU A 138 -0.73 -8.93 -1.40
C LEU A 138 -0.89 -8.12 -0.11
N ASN A 139 -0.35 -6.88 -0.06
CA ASN A 139 -0.55 -5.96 1.05
C ASN A 139 -2.04 -5.68 1.29
N ASN A 140 -2.76 -5.24 0.24
CA ASN A 140 -4.17 -4.92 0.35
C ASN A 140 -5.00 -6.17 0.67
N GLY A 141 -4.63 -7.32 0.13
CA GLY A 141 -5.25 -8.62 0.41
C GLY A 141 -5.11 -9.04 1.87
N ILE A 142 -3.96 -8.76 2.51
CA ILE A 142 -3.77 -9.01 3.95
C ILE A 142 -4.68 -8.08 4.76
N SER A 143 -4.71 -6.78 4.48
CA SER A 143 -5.63 -5.84 5.16
C SER A 143 -7.09 -6.28 4.98
N ALA A 144 -7.50 -6.62 3.77
CA ALA A 144 -8.85 -7.09 3.47
C ALA A 144 -9.19 -8.40 4.20
N ALA A 145 -8.25 -9.35 4.29
CA ALA A 145 -8.45 -10.59 5.04
C ALA A 145 -8.68 -10.32 6.54
N VAL A 146 -7.93 -9.39 7.14
CA VAL A 146 -8.12 -8.99 8.54
C VAL A 146 -9.53 -8.41 8.75
N ILE A 147 -9.96 -7.50 7.87
CA ILE A 147 -11.31 -6.90 7.91
C ILE A 147 -12.38 -7.99 7.80
N LEU A 148 -12.24 -8.93 6.87
CA LEU A 148 -13.19 -10.04 6.70
C LEU A 148 -13.24 -10.96 7.92
N LEU A 149 -12.09 -11.27 8.54
CA LEU A 149 -12.05 -12.07 9.76
C LEU A 149 -12.75 -11.38 10.94
N TYR A 150 -12.61 -10.06 11.05
CA TYR A 150 -13.34 -9.26 12.02
C TYR A 150 -14.86 -9.27 11.73
N MET A 151 -15.26 -9.12 10.47
CA MET A 151 -16.68 -9.17 10.06
C MET A 151 -17.36 -10.50 10.41
N VAL A 152 -16.62 -11.62 10.35
CA VAL A 152 -17.14 -12.97 10.64
C VAL A 152 -17.02 -13.33 12.14
N GLY A 153 -16.59 -12.40 12.99
CA GLY A 153 -16.47 -12.59 14.44
C GLY A 153 -15.29 -13.50 14.86
N ARG A 154 -14.28 -13.65 13.98
CA ARG A 154 -13.09 -14.49 14.23
C ARG A 154 -11.96 -13.71 14.91
N LEU A 155 -12.03 -12.39 14.91
CA LEU A 155 -11.14 -11.47 15.61
C LEU A 155 -12.04 -10.51 16.40
N HIS A 156 -12.00 -10.59 17.72
CA HIS A 156 -12.68 -9.69 18.66
C HIS A 156 -11.64 -9.04 19.56
#